data_AF-A0A7V2TXB3-F1
#
_entry.id   AF-A0A7V2TXB3-F1
#
_cell.length_a   1.000
_cell.length_b   1.000
_cell.length_c   1.000
_cell.angle_alpha   90.00
_cell.angle_beta   90.00
_cell.angle_gamma   90.00
#
_symmetry.space_group_name_H-M   'P 1'
#
loop_
_entity.id
_entity.type
_entity.pdbx_description
1 polymer ?
#
loop_
_entity_poly.entity_id
_entity_poly.type
_entity_poly.pdbx_seq_one_letter_code
_entity_poly.pdbx_strand_id
1 'polypeptide(L)'
;AVTSPERYKLWPDVPTMAELGFPSVNMVFWSGLGGPPGLPPNIVRILEAAVKEAVSDPEVIAKLDKTGIEPWYQPGDAYRKFVFEEWQNIKSLRLK
;
A
#
# COMPACT_ATOMS: atom_id res chain seq x y z
N ALA A 1 -19.02 1.22 -3.49
CA ALA A 1 -18.09 2.35 -3.39
C ALA A 1 -16.71 1.83 -3.04
N VAL A 2 -15.66 2.47 -3.52
CA VAL A 2 -14.28 2.17 -3.11
C VAL A 2 -14.00 2.80 -1.75
N THR A 3 -13.21 2.12 -0.93
CA THR A 3 -12.79 2.60 0.41
C THR A 3 -11.52 3.44 0.35
N SER A 4 -10.92 3.62 -0.83
CA SER A 4 -9.82 4.56 -1.06
C SER A 4 -10.32 6.01 -1.02
N PRO A 5 -9.44 6.98 -0.68
CA PRO A 5 -9.78 8.40 -0.69
C PRO A 5 -10.17 8.91 -2.08
N GLU A 6 -9.60 8.29 -3.12
CA GLU A 6 -9.78 8.65 -4.53
C GLU A 6 -10.43 7.50 -5.29
N ARG A 7 -11.12 7.82 -6.39
CA ARG A 7 -11.67 6.80 -7.28
C ARG A 7 -10.55 6.03 -7.95
N TYR A 8 -10.76 4.74 -8.13
CA TYR A 8 -9.79 3.90 -8.82
C TYR A 8 -9.86 4.16 -10.34
N LYS A 9 -8.71 4.36 -11.00
CA LYS A 9 -8.63 4.76 -12.42
C LYS A 9 -9.36 3.79 -13.37
N LEU A 10 -9.36 2.50 -13.05
CA LEU A 10 -10.05 1.47 -13.84
C LEU A 10 -11.57 1.44 -13.61
N TRP A 11 -12.06 2.04 -12.53
CA TRP A 11 -13.48 2.11 -12.18
C TRP A 11 -13.92 3.56 -11.93
N PRO A 12 -13.83 4.45 -12.95
CA PRO A 12 -14.06 5.88 -12.77
C PRO A 12 -15.51 6.20 -12.35
N ASP A 13 -16.45 5.32 -12.66
CA ASP A 13 -17.88 5.48 -12.32
C ASP A 13 -18.23 4.99 -10.91
N VAL A 14 -17.30 4.30 -10.22
CA VAL A 14 -17.54 3.81 -8.86
C VAL A 14 -17.18 4.91 -7.85
N PRO A 15 -18.13 5.38 -7.04
CA PRO A 15 -17.87 6.45 -6.08
C PRO A 15 -16.99 5.97 -4.91
N THR A 16 -16.34 6.91 -4.22
CA THR A 16 -15.66 6.67 -2.95
C THR A 16 -16.65 6.66 -1.78
N MET A 17 -16.25 6.09 -0.64
CA MET A 17 -17.06 6.17 0.58
C MET A 17 -17.25 7.63 1.06
N ALA A 18 -16.25 8.49 0.80
CA ALA A 18 -16.34 9.91 1.13
C ALA A 18 -17.42 10.63 0.29
N GLU A 19 -17.53 10.33 -1.01
CA GLU A 19 -18.57 10.87 -1.89
C GLU A 19 -19.99 10.43 -1.46
N LEU A 20 -20.10 9.31 -0.75
CA LEU A 20 -21.35 8.82 -0.19
C LEU A 20 -21.65 9.33 1.23
N GLY A 21 -20.87 10.28 1.76
CA GLY A 21 -21.08 10.87 3.09
C GLY A 21 -20.41 10.13 4.25
N PHE A 22 -19.50 9.20 3.96
CA PHE A 22 -18.72 8.44 4.96
C PHE A 22 -17.22 8.72 4.85
N PRO A 23 -16.75 9.97 5.06
CA PRO A 23 -15.35 10.35 4.85
C PRO A 23 -14.36 9.69 5.82
N SER A 24 -14.83 9.16 6.95
CA SER A 24 -14.01 8.40 7.89
C SER A 24 -13.73 6.97 7.44
N VAL A 25 -14.47 6.45 6.45
CA VAL A 25 -14.26 5.10 5.92
C VAL A 25 -13.18 5.15 4.85
N ASN A 26 -11.93 5.14 5.33
CA ASN A 26 -10.73 5.11 4.51
C ASN A 26 -9.86 3.93 4.94
N MET A 27 -10.13 2.76 4.35
CA MET A 27 -9.35 1.55 4.60
C MET A 27 -8.86 1.00 3.26
N VAL A 28 -7.55 1.07 3.06
CA VAL A 28 -6.90 0.55 1.87
C VAL A 28 -6.11 -0.68 2.28
N PHE A 29 -6.39 -1.81 1.63
CA PHE A 29 -5.60 -3.01 1.83
C PHE A 29 -4.26 -2.84 1.13
N TRP A 30 -3.16 -3.15 1.82
CA TRP A 30 -1.81 -3.08 1.28
C TRP A 30 -1.04 -4.37 1.58
N SER A 31 -0.02 -4.61 0.77
CA SER A 31 0.93 -5.70 0.95
C SER A 31 2.34 -5.18 0.65
N GLY A 32 3.34 -5.78 1.26
CA GLY A 32 4.73 -5.43 1.00
C GLY A 32 5.71 -6.43 1.60
N LEU A 33 7.00 -6.13 1.46
CA LEU A 33 8.09 -7.05 1.80
C LEU A 33 8.72 -6.69 3.15
N GLY A 34 8.92 -7.70 4.00
CA GLY A 34 9.64 -7.58 5.27
C GLY A 34 10.71 -8.66 5.40
N GLY A 35 11.81 -8.33 6.07
CA GLY A 35 12.91 -9.26 6.37
C GLY A 35 13.14 -9.46 7.86
N PRO A 36 13.95 -10.46 8.26
CA PRO A 36 14.27 -10.69 9.66
C PRO A 36 15.03 -9.51 10.29
N PRO A 37 14.97 -9.37 11.63
CA PRO A 37 15.73 -8.34 12.34
C PRO A 37 17.24 -8.55 12.12
N GLY A 38 17.98 -7.45 11.94
CA GLY A 38 19.44 -7.49 11.81
C GLY A 38 19.97 -7.85 10.42
N LEU A 39 19.13 -7.79 9.37
CA LEU A 39 19.62 -7.94 7.99
C LEU A 39 20.79 -6.98 7.71
N PRO A 40 21.88 -7.46 7.09
CA PRO A 40 23.01 -6.60 6.72
C PRO A 40 22.57 -5.46 5.79
N PRO A 41 23.10 -4.23 5.95
CA PRO A 41 22.70 -3.08 5.12
C PRO A 41 22.89 -3.26 3.61
N ASN A 42 23.83 -4.10 3.17
CA ASN A 42 23.98 -4.42 1.75
C ASN A 42 22.82 -5.28 1.23
N ILE A 43 22.29 -6.21 2.02
CA ILE A 43 21.15 -7.04 1.64
C ILE A 43 19.88 -6.20 1.58
N VAL A 44 19.68 -5.30 2.55
CA VAL A 44 18.55 -4.35 2.53
C VAL A 44 18.55 -3.52 1.24
N ARG A 45 19.69 -2.95 0.87
CA ARG A 45 19.83 -2.15 -0.36
C ARG A 45 19.53 -2.96 -1.64
N ILE A 46 19.95 -4.23 -1.69
CA ILE A 46 19.64 -5.11 -2.83
C ILE A 46 18.13 -5.33 -2.95
N LEU A 47 17.46 -5.61 -1.83
CA LEU A 47 16.00 -5.81 -1.81
C LEU A 47 15.25 -4.53 -2.18
N GLU A 48 15.66 -3.38 -1.65
CA GLU A 48 15.05 -2.09 -1.99
C GLU A 48 15.16 -1.77 -3.48
N ALA A 49 16.35 -2.00 -4.07
CA ALA A 49 16.58 -1.79 -5.49
C ALA A 49 15.71 -2.73 -6.35
N ALA A 50 15.69 -4.02 -6.02
CA ALA A 50 14.90 -5.02 -6.75
C ALA A 50 13.39 -4.73 -6.66
N VAL A 51 12.88 -4.36 -5.48
CA VAL A 51 11.47 -4.00 -5.32
C VAL A 51 11.14 -2.74 -6.12
N LYS A 52 11.99 -1.72 -6.07
CA LYS A 52 11.80 -0.48 -6.84
C LYS A 52 11.76 -0.74 -8.34
N GLU A 53 12.64 -1.60 -8.84
CA GLU A 53 12.66 -2.01 -10.25
C GLU A 53 11.38 -2.76 -10.61
N ALA A 54 11.01 -3.79 -9.84
CA ALA A 54 9.84 -4.61 -10.12
C ALA A 54 8.53 -3.81 -10.14
N VAL A 55 8.32 -2.91 -9.17
CA VAL A 55 7.09 -2.08 -9.12
C VAL A 55 7.08 -0.95 -10.14
N SER A 56 8.22 -0.69 -10.80
CA SER A 56 8.32 0.26 -11.92
C SER A 56 8.24 -0.41 -13.29
N ASP A 57 8.25 -1.75 -13.34
CA ASP A 57 8.16 -2.52 -14.58
C ASP A 57 6.73 -2.40 -15.17
N PRO A 58 6.56 -1.89 -16.42
CA PRO A 58 5.26 -1.76 -17.06
C PRO A 58 4.47 -3.08 -17.16
N GLU A 59 5.14 -4.22 -17.31
CA GLU A 59 4.48 -5.52 -17.36
C GLU A 59 3.93 -5.92 -15.98
N VAL A 60 4.67 -5.61 -14.91
CA VAL A 60 4.22 -5.83 -13.54
C VAL A 60 3.04 -4.91 -13.22
N ILE A 61 3.14 -3.63 -13.54
CA ILE A 61 2.06 -2.65 -13.39
C ILE A 61 0.79 -3.14 -14.10
N ALA A 62 0.90 -3.53 -15.37
CA ALA A 62 -0.25 -3.98 -16.17
C ALA A 62 -0.90 -5.26 -15.61
N LYS A 63 -0.14 -6.14 -14.94
CA LYS A 63 -0.69 -7.32 -14.27
C LYS A 63 -1.38 -6.95 -12.96
N LEU A 64 -0.80 -6.05 -12.17
CA LEU A 64 -1.38 -5.59 -10.90
C LEU A 64 -2.67 -4.80 -11.12
N ASP A 65 -2.72 -3.95 -12.14
CA ASP A 65 -3.90 -3.19 -12.55
C ASP A 65 -5.11 -4.10 -12.80
N LYS A 66 -4.92 -5.25 -13.46
CA LYS A 66 -6.00 -6.23 -13.69
C LYS A 66 -6.61 -6.79 -12.41
N THR A 67 -5.88 -6.72 -11.30
CA THR A 67 -6.32 -7.19 -9.98
C THR A 67 -6.76 -6.05 -9.06
N GLY A 68 -6.75 -4.80 -9.53
CA GLY A 68 -7.08 -3.64 -8.72
C GLY A 68 -5.99 -3.24 -7.72
N ILE A 69 -4.75 -3.71 -7.91
CA ILE A 69 -3.61 -3.40 -7.04
C ILE A 69 -2.82 -2.29 -7.70
N GLU A 70 -2.64 -1.17 -6.99
CA GLU A 70 -1.76 -0.09 -7.43
C GLU A 70 -0.37 -0.26 -6.79
N PRO A 71 0.71 -0.25 -7.58
CA PRO A 71 2.06 -0.28 -7.03
C PRO A 71 2.34 0.96 -6.20
N TRP A 72 2.79 0.75 -4.97
CA TRP A 72 3.16 1.82 -4.05
C TRP A 72 4.52 1.53 -3.44
N TYR A 73 5.54 2.21 -3.94
CA TYR A 73 6.91 2.08 -3.45
C TYR A 73 7.20 3.08 -2.34
N GLN A 74 7.85 2.60 -1.28
CA GLN A 74 8.44 3.43 -0.23
C GLN A 74 9.86 2.91 0.09
N PRO A 75 10.84 3.80 0.33
CA PRO A 75 12.12 3.41 0.93
C PRO A 75 11.92 2.72 2.28
N GLY A 76 12.85 1.85 2.69
CA GLY A 76 12.69 0.97 3.85
C GLY A 76 12.37 1.68 5.16
N ASP A 77 12.99 2.83 5.43
CA ASP A 77 12.71 3.62 6.64
C ASP A 77 11.30 4.24 6.63
N ALA A 78 10.87 4.76 5.46
CA ALA A 78 9.54 5.33 5.28
C ALA A 78 8.47 4.23 5.35
N TYR A 79 8.73 3.08 4.72
CA TYR A 79 7.87 1.91 4.77
C TYR A 79 7.73 1.39 6.20
N ARG A 80 8.86 1.26 6.94
CA ARG A 80 8.85 0.85 8.34
C ARG A 80 7.98 1.78 9.18
N LYS A 81 8.14 3.09 9.03
CA LYS A 81 7.32 4.09 9.73
C LYS A 81 5.83 3.89 9.43
N PHE A 82 5.46 3.76 8.17
CA PHE A 82 4.08 3.49 7.76
C PHE A 82 3.51 2.23 8.41
N VAL A 83 4.23 1.10 8.37
CA VAL A 83 3.76 -0.17 8.98
C VAL A 83 3.47 0.01 10.47
N PHE A 84 4.32 0.75 11.19
CA PHE A 84 4.09 1.03 12.61
C PHE A 84 2.88 1.94 12.85
N GLU A 85 2.73 2.99 12.06
CA GLU A 85 1.58 3.90 12.17
C GLU A 85 0.27 3.19 11.86
N GLU A 86 0.25 2.38 10.79
CA GLU A 86 -0.91 1.61 10.40
C GLU A 86 -1.29 0.56 11.45
N TRP A 87 -0.30 -0.09 12.06
CA TRP A 87 -0.56 -1.00 13.18
C TRP A 87 -1.24 -0.30 14.35
N GLN A 88 -0.82 0.93 14.68
CA GLN A 88 -1.47 1.72 15.74
C GLN A 88 -2.90 2.11 15.35
N ASN A 89 -3.11 2.53 14.09
CA ASN A 89 -4.42 2.88 13.56
C ASN A 89 -5.38 1.70 13.69
N ILE A 90 -5.02 0.54 13.14
CA ILE A 90 -5.82 -0.70 13.21
C ILE A 90 -6.07 -1.11 14.66
N LYS A 91 -5.04 -1.02 15.52
CA LYS A 91 -5.19 -1.34 16.95
C LYS A 91 -6.18 -0.41 17.65
N SER A 92 -6.25 0.86 17.28
CA SER A 92 -7.20 1.82 17.86
C SER A 92 -8.66 1.56 17.46
N LEU A 93 -8.87 0.89 16.31
CA LEU A 93 -10.18 0.49 15.81
C LEU A 93 -10.75 -0.78 16.46
N ARG A 94 -9.96 -1.49 17.28
CA ARG A 94 -10.49 -2.63 18.05
C ARG A 94 -11.54 -2.11 19.04
N LEU A 95 -12.81 -2.36 18.71
CA LEU A 95 -13.92 -2.27 19.64
C LEU A 95 -13.62 -3.16 20.85
N LYS A 96 -13.81 -2.60 22.05
CA LYS A 96 -13.80 -3.38 23.30
C LYS A 96 -14.89 -4.43 23.28
#